data_AF-A0A2V7CA34-F1
#
_entry.id   AF-A0A2V7CA34-F1
#
_cell.length_a   1.000
_cell.length_b   1.000
_cell.length_c   1.000
_cell.angle_alpha   90.00
_cell.angle_beta   90.00
_cell.angle_gamma   90.00
#
_symmetry.space_group_name_H-M   'P 1'
#
loop_
_entity.id
_entity.type
_entity.pdbx_description
1 polymer ?
#
loop_
_entity_poly.entity_id
_entity_poly.type
_entity_poly.pdbx_seq_one_letter_code
_entity_poly.pdbx_strand_id
1 'polypeptide(L)'
;MTSPSTGAQSVAASVEGLSFESSNSVGAHIAMPSGTNNFAIRNNSFQGKATAIILNGTSYIVEVTNNFFQGQTSDTVVVDNNTGTGGHTLTFRHNWFRDGRSSALVFRGSSSTLNVQLIANIFDAYNNSGKNVIDWVTGGRTLYCVGNWFEGFAGVGTWAIKWTGDSATLQSNEFSRGTNAIRLVNSSNSVVGMNLAGSLTGVALLIDEGSTNNTVFPTGTSPLIDRGVGTYLMGSTRYRHPQSMARAYSSVGQMVANAGYTTLNWNSADINTDSMHNVTTYASRLTATIAGKYLVGYSIQYEANAIGVRAGRIVKNGSVNVANLASVQAATTGDDTTIQGAVLVALSAKDYIELQGYQTSGRLLAARGGTSGSWFQMIYMGD
;
A
#
# COMPACT_ATOMS: atom_id res chain seq x y z
N MET A 1 -38.25 40.37 -44.07
CA MET A 1 -38.75 39.07 -44.58
C MET A 1 -38.16 37.98 -43.71
N THR A 2 -39.05 37.30 -42.97
CA THR A 2 -38.94 35.96 -42.33
C THR A 2 -37.63 35.55 -41.63
N SER A 3 -37.74 35.33 -40.31
CA SER A 3 -36.76 34.62 -39.49
C SER A 3 -36.36 33.27 -40.08
N PRO A 4 -35.10 32.82 -39.97
CA PRO A 4 -34.80 31.42 -40.17
C PRO A 4 -35.35 30.62 -38.99
N SER A 5 -36.14 29.62 -39.37
CA SER A 5 -36.77 28.57 -38.59
C SER A 5 -35.89 27.96 -37.50
N THR A 6 -36.56 27.52 -36.43
CA THR A 6 -36.14 26.58 -35.38
C THR A 6 -35.72 25.21 -35.96
N GLY A 7 -34.67 25.20 -36.76
CA GLY A 7 -33.98 23.97 -37.16
C GLY A 7 -33.14 23.48 -35.99
N ALA A 8 -33.33 22.22 -35.59
CA ALA A 8 -32.47 21.55 -34.64
C ALA A 8 -31.00 21.76 -35.07
N GLN A 9 -30.25 22.56 -34.30
CA GLN A 9 -28.81 22.62 -34.48
C GLN A 9 -28.29 21.20 -34.21
N SER A 10 -27.77 20.54 -35.24
CA SER A 10 -27.01 19.31 -35.06
C SER A 10 -25.75 19.67 -34.29
N VAL A 11 -25.86 19.66 -32.97
CA VAL A 11 -24.71 19.80 -32.09
C VAL A 11 -23.81 18.60 -32.39
N ALA A 12 -22.62 18.83 -32.92
CA ALA A 12 -21.69 17.75 -33.23
C ALA A 12 -21.46 16.92 -31.95
N ALA A 13 -21.69 15.60 -32.05
CA ALA A 13 -21.48 14.69 -30.93
C ALA A 13 -20.00 14.34 -30.73
N SER A 14 -19.12 14.85 -31.60
CA SER A 14 -17.69 14.61 -31.53
C SER A 14 -16.84 15.70 -32.19
N VAL A 15 -15.56 15.75 -31.79
CA VAL A 15 -14.45 16.45 -32.46
C VAL A 15 -13.45 15.39 -32.90
N GLU A 16 -13.27 15.19 -34.20
CA GLU A 16 -12.41 14.11 -34.71
C GLU A 16 -11.55 14.54 -35.91
N GLY A 17 -10.32 14.01 -35.96
CA GLY A 17 -9.42 14.14 -37.12
C GLY A 17 -8.85 15.55 -37.34
N LEU A 18 -8.85 16.41 -36.32
CA LEU A 18 -8.34 17.77 -36.43
C LEU A 18 -6.85 17.84 -36.06
N SER A 19 -6.11 18.71 -36.76
CA SER A 19 -4.75 19.10 -36.38
C SER A 19 -4.70 20.60 -36.15
N PHE A 20 -4.26 21.00 -34.96
CA PHE A 20 -4.03 22.39 -34.58
C PHE A 20 -2.57 22.54 -34.17
N GLU A 21 -1.85 23.43 -34.85
CA GLU A 21 -0.47 23.78 -34.53
C GLU A 21 -0.38 25.29 -34.34
N SER A 22 -0.03 25.73 -33.13
CA SER A 22 0.24 27.14 -32.84
C SER A 22 1.56 27.31 -32.11
N SER A 23 2.29 28.36 -32.50
CA SER A 23 3.68 28.55 -32.07
C SER A 23 3.85 29.34 -30.78
N ASN A 24 2.77 29.78 -30.07
CA ASN A 24 2.80 30.25 -28.67
C ASN A 24 1.52 30.98 -28.17
N SER A 25 0.53 31.29 -29.02
CA SER A 25 -0.47 32.31 -28.66
C SER A 25 -1.88 31.79 -28.34
N VAL A 26 -2.32 30.68 -28.96
CA VAL A 26 -3.71 30.22 -28.91
C VAL A 26 -3.76 28.71 -28.69
N GLY A 27 -4.51 28.28 -27.67
CA GLY A 27 -4.83 26.88 -27.44
C GLY A 27 -6.17 26.50 -28.08
N ALA A 28 -6.39 25.21 -28.34
CA ALA A 28 -7.71 24.75 -28.79
C ALA A 28 -8.71 24.85 -27.63
N HIS A 29 -9.88 25.42 -27.88
CA HIS A 29 -10.97 25.52 -26.90
C HIS A 29 -12.11 24.60 -27.35
N ILE A 30 -12.35 23.53 -26.60
CA ILE A 30 -13.42 22.57 -26.82
C ILE A 30 -14.47 22.82 -25.75
N ALA A 31 -15.44 23.66 -26.08
CA ALA A 31 -16.58 23.92 -25.21
C ALA A 31 -17.63 22.82 -25.39
N MET A 32 -18.00 22.17 -24.29
CA MET A 32 -19.08 21.20 -24.33
C MET A 32 -20.41 21.93 -24.62
N PRO A 33 -21.25 21.38 -25.50
CA PRO A 33 -22.51 22.01 -25.85
C PRO A 33 -23.48 22.01 -24.66
N SER A 34 -24.40 22.98 -24.61
CA SER A 34 -25.39 23.08 -23.54
C SER A 34 -26.35 21.88 -23.57
N GLY A 35 -26.34 21.03 -22.54
CA GLY A 35 -27.22 19.86 -22.42
C GLY A 35 -26.59 18.69 -21.66
N THR A 36 -27.30 17.55 -21.60
CA THR A 36 -26.77 16.28 -21.07
C THR A 36 -26.48 15.34 -22.23
N ASN A 37 -25.29 15.42 -22.81
CA ASN A 37 -24.93 14.64 -24.00
C ASN A 37 -23.60 13.93 -23.81
N ASN A 38 -23.50 12.75 -24.42
CA ASN A 38 -22.23 12.07 -24.65
C ASN A 38 -21.46 12.87 -25.70
N PHE A 39 -20.16 13.09 -25.48
CA PHE A 39 -19.31 13.82 -26.40
C PHE A 39 -17.98 13.10 -26.55
N ALA A 40 -17.45 13.05 -27.78
CA ALA A 40 -16.18 12.40 -28.04
C ALA A 40 -15.13 13.36 -28.62
N ILE A 41 -13.88 13.21 -28.20
CA ILE A 41 -12.72 13.92 -28.76
C ILE A 41 -11.74 12.83 -29.20
N ARG A 42 -11.59 12.60 -30.50
CA ARG A 42 -10.81 11.46 -31.01
C ARG A 42 -9.86 11.76 -32.14
N ASN A 43 -8.70 11.10 -32.15
CA ASN A 43 -7.78 11.11 -33.29
C ASN A 43 -7.36 12.53 -33.70
N ASN A 44 -7.21 13.44 -32.74
CA ASN A 44 -6.79 14.81 -32.98
C ASN A 44 -5.31 15.02 -32.59
N SER A 45 -4.71 16.05 -33.15
CA SER A 45 -3.39 16.57 -32.76
C SER A 45 -3.55 18.02 -32.34
N PHE A 46 -3.23 18.33 -31.08
CA PHE A 46 -3.28 19.67 -30.52
C PHE A 46 -1.89 20.07 -30.04
N GLN A 47 -1.28 21.06 -30.68
CA GLN A 47 0.05 21.55 -30.33
C GLN A 47 0.03 23.07 -30.12
N GLY A 48 0.59 23.53 -29.01
CA GLY A 48 0.73 24.97 -28.72
C GLY A 48 0.45 25.32 -27.26
N LYS A 49 -0.46 26.26 -27.03
CA LYS A 49 -0.99 26.58 -25.69
C LYS A 49 -2.01 25.54 -25.23
N ALA A 50 -2.37 25.60 -23.94
CA ALA A 50 -3.31 24.69 -23.29
C ALA A 50 -4.56 24.38 -24.13
N THR A 51 -4.84 23.09 -24.33
CA THR A 51 -6.15 22.68 -24.84
C THR A 51 -7.15 22.73 -23.68
N ALA A 52 -8.15 23.60 -23.80
CA ALA A 52 -9.18 23.77 -22.79
C ALA A 52 -10.40 22.90 -23.12
N ILE A 53 -10.79 22.03 -22.19
CA ILE A 53 -12.04 21.27 -22.21
C ILE A 53 -12.97 21.92 -21.20
N ILE A 54 -14.00 22.61 -21.68
CA ILE A 54 -14.86 23.45 -20.83
C ILE A 54 -16.20 22.76 -20.59
N LEU A 55 -16.52 22.52 -19.32
CA LEU A 55 -17.77 21.91 -18.88
C LEU A 55 -18.73 23.00 -18.38
N ASN A 56 -19.74 23.32 -19.19
CA ASN A 56 -20.70 24.41 -18.93
C ASN A 56 -22.13 23.94 -18.62
N GLY A 57 -22.36 22.63 -18.58
CA GLY A 57 -23.67 22.01 -18.44
C GLY A 57 -23.86 21.35 -17.07
N THR A 58 -24.94 20.57 -16.95
CA THR A 58 -25.29 19.86 -15.72
C THR A 58 -24.62 18.50 -15.61
N SER A 59 -24.50 17.71 -16.67
CA SER A 59 -23.79 16.42 -16.64
C SER A 59 -23.29 16.08 -18.04
N TYR A 60 -22.05 15.60 -18.14
CA TYR A 60 -21.46 15.17 -19.41
C TYR A 60 -20.80 13.80 -19.27
N ILE A 61 -20.83 13.02 -20.34
CA ILE A 61 -19.96 11.86 -20.50
C ILE A 61 -19.05 12.16 -21.67
N VAL A 62 -17.77 12.42 -21.38
CA VAL A 62 -16.77 12.83 -22.37
C VAL A 62 -15.76 11.71 -22.55
N GLU A 63 -15.64 11.20 -23.77
CA GLU A 63 -14.58 10.26 -24.13
C GLU A 63 -13.49 10.98 -24.93
N VAL A 64 -12.27 10.98 -24.41
CA VAL A 64 -11.09 11.57 -25.03
C VAL A 64 -10.13 10.45 -25.37
N THR A 65 -10.00 10.11 -26.66
CA THR A 65 -9.26 8.91 -27.09
C THR A 65 -8.31 9.15 -28.25
N ASN A 66 -7.13 8.53 -28.22
CA ASN A 66 -6.18 8.54 -29.34
C ASN A 66 -5.80 9.96 -29.80
N ASN A 67 -5.74 10.92 -28.89
CA ASN A 67 -5.28 12.27 -29.23
C ASN A 67 -3.81 12.46 -28.86
N PHE A 68 -3.13 13.32 -29.61
CA PHE A 68 -1.85 13.88 -29.24
C PHE A 68 -2.06 15.29 -28.71
N PHE A 69 -1.63 15.56 -27.49
CA PHE A 69 -1.64 16.88 -26.87
C PHE A 69 -0.21 17.31 -26.56
N GLN A 70 0.20 18.49 -27.02
CA GLN A 70 1.50 19.05 -26.73
C GLN A 70 1.40 20.48 -26.20
N GLY A 71 1.74 20.67 -24.92
CA GLY A 71 1.87 21.98 -24.29
C GLY A 71 3.31 22.48 -24.36
N GLN A 72 3.54 23.68 -24.89
CA GLN A 72 4.90 24.25 -25.00
C GLN A 72 5.27 25.20 -23.85
N THR A 73 4.32 26.04 -23.41
CA THR A 73 4.59 27.14 -22.45
C THR A 73 3.57 27.25 -21.32
N SER A 74 2.58 26.37 -21.29
CA SER A 74 1.50 26.32 -20.30
C SER A 74 1.12 24.86 -20.02
N ASP A 75 0.15 24.64 -19.14
CA ASP A 75 -0.50 23.32 -18.99
C ASP A 75 -0.92 22.78 -20.36
N THR A 76 -0.78 21.47 -20.58
CA THR A 76 -1.07 20.82 -21.87
C THR A 76 -2.57 20.68 -22.10
N VAL A 77 -3.29 20.12 -21.12
CA VAL A 77 -4.75 20.04 -21.12
C VAL A 77 -5.29 20.61 -19.82
N VAL A 78 -6.28 21.50 -19.93
CA VAL A 78 -7.03 22.05 -18.80
C VAL A 78 -8.48 21.63 -18.94
N VAL A 79 -8.97 20.87 -17.95
CA VAL A 79 -10.39 20.58 -17.79
C VAL A 79 -10.95 21.60 -16.82
N ASP A 80 -11.88 22.42 -17.28
CA ASP A 80 -12.45 23.52 -16.50
C ASP A 80 -13.94 23.30 -16.24
N ASN A 81 -14.30 23.03 -14.98
CA ASN A 81 -15.69 22.90 -14.54
C ASN A 81 -16.17 24.19 -13.87
N ASN A 82 -16.64 25.14 -14.69
CA ASN A 82 -17.02 26.46 -14.21
C ASN A 82 -18.38 26.52 -13.50
N THR A 83 -19.28 25.56 -13.75
CA THR A 83 -20.63 25.57 -13.16
C THR A 83 -20.66 24.90 -11.79
N GLY A 84 -19.84 23.87 -11.60
CA GLY A 84 -19.81 23.07 -10.37
C GLY A 84 -21.10 22.33 -10.05
N THR A 85 -21.97 22.16 -11.05
CA THR A 85 -23.25 21.48 -10.93
C THR A 85 -23.24 20.19 -11.73
N GLY A 86 -23.70 19.13 -11.08
CA GLY A 86 -23.98 17.80 -11.64
C GLY A 86 -22.76 16.97 -12.05
N GLY A 87 -22.99 15.69 -12.34
CA GLY A 87 -21.98 14.64 -12.32
C GLY A 87 -21.36 14.41 -13.69
N HIS A 88 -20.15 14.91 -13.91
CA HIS A 88 -19.44 14.69 -15.16
C HIS A 88 -18.59 13.42 -15.08
N THR A 89 -18.51 12.70 -16.18
CA THR A 89 -17.60 11.58 -16.37
C THR A 89 -16.68 11.88 -17.54
N LEU A 90 -15.38 11.86 -17.32
CA LEU A 90 -14.37 12.07 -18.35
C LEU A 90 -13.47 10.84 -18.43
N THR A 91 -13.41 10.23 -19.60
CA THR A 91 -12.55 9.06 -19.86
C THR A 91 -11.48 9.44 -20.86
N PHE A 92 -10.25 9.55 -20.40
CA PHE A 92 -9.06 9.72 -21.23
C PHE A 92 -8.42 8.35 -21.45
N ARG A 93 -8.34 7.90 -22.71
CA ARG A 93 -7.74 6.61 -23.04
C ARG A 93 -6.82 6.67 -24.26
N HIS A 94 -5.64 6.06 -24.18
CA HIS A 94 -4.67 6.01 -25.28
C HIS A 94 -4.28 7.38 -25.86
N ASN A 95 -4.34 8.43 -25.03
CA ASN A 95 -3.82 9.73 -25.44
C ASN A 95 -2.34 9.83 -25.11
N TRP A 96 -1.65 10.69 -25.85
CA TRP A 96 -0.29 11.08 -25.55
C TRP A 96 -0.26 12.55 -25.16
N PHE A 97 0.05 12.81 -23.89
CA PHE A 97 0.28 14.14 -23.35
C PHE A 97 1.77 14.40 -23.29
N ARG A 98 2.25 15.34 -24.10
CA ARG A 98 3.62 15.81 -24.11
C ARG A 98 3.68 17.20 -23.49
N ASP A 99 4.18 17.32 -22.27
CA ASP A 99 4.29 18.59 -21.56
C ASP A 99 5.72 19.11 -21.56
N GLY A 100 5.87 20.36 -22.01
CA GLY A 100 7.15 21.04 -22.07
C GLY A 100 7.54 21.82 -20.82
N ARG A 101 6.61 22.26 -19.95
CA ARG A 101 6.92 23.21 -18.86
C ARG A 101 5.98 23.24 -17.66
N SER A 102 4.84 22.56 -17.66
CA SER A 102 3.80 22.75 -16.63
C SER A 102 3.14 21.43 -16.24
N SER A 103 1.81 21.34 -16.24
CA SER A 103 1.13 20.08 -15.96
C SER A 103 0.59 19.50 -17.27
N ALA A 104 0.70 18.19 -17.44
CA ALA A 104 0.14 17.53 -18.60
C ALA A 104 -1.41 17.55 -18.59
N LEU A 105 -2.00 17.45 -17.40
CA LEU A 105 -3.44 17.47 -17.22
C LEU A 105 -3.81 18.16 -15.90
N VAL A 106 -4.60 19.23 -15.98
CA VAL A 106 -5.09 19.98 -14.82
C VAL A 106 -6.60 20.02 -14.78
N PHE A 107 -7.15 19.77 -13.59
CA PHE A 107 -8.57 19.96 -13.30
C PHE A 107 -8.77 21.22 -12.47
N ARG A 108 -9.61 22.13 -12.98
CA ARG A 108 -9.95 23.43 -12.37
C ARG A 108 -11.46 23.57 -12.17
N GLY A 109 -11.86 24.61 -11.43
CA GLY A 109 -13.27 24.88 -11.11
C GLY A 109 -13.77 24.06 -9.94
N SER A 110 -15.05 23.69 -9.90
CA SER A 110 -15.58 22.79 -8.86
C SER A 110 -15.41 21.33 -9.31
N SER A 111 -14.28 20.76 -8.96
CA SER A 111 -13.89 19.44 -9.44
C SER A 111 -14.52 18.28 -8.63
N SER A 112 -15.22 18.61 -7.53
CA SER A 112 -15.97 17.69 -6.64
C SER A 112 -17.12 16.94 -7.33
N THR A 113 -17.42 17.28 -8.58
CA THR A 113 -18.42 16.57 -9.39
C THR A 113 -17.82 15.76 -10.54
N LEU A 114 -16.49 15.74 -10.67
CA LEU A 114 -15.77 15.08 -11.75
C LEU A 114 -15.43 13.62 -11.38
N ASN A 115 -15.88 12.71 -12.24
CA ASN A 115 -15.46 11.32 -12.25
C ASN A 115 -14.50 11.11 -13.42
N VAL A 116 -13.23 10.89 -13.13
CA VAL A 116 -12.17 10.86 -14.15
C VAL A 116 -11.60 9.47 -14.28
N GLN A 117 -11.48 9.00 -15.51
CA GLN A 117 -10.79 7.75 -15.85
C GLN A 117 -9.60 8.07 -16.75
N LEU A 118 -8.40 7.68 -16.33
CA LEU A 118 -7.17 7.78 -17.09
C LEU A 118 -6.68 6.36 -17.36
N ILE A 119 -6.79 5.89 -18.61
CA ILE A 119 -6.54 4.50 -18.96
C ILE A 119 -5.53 4.42 -20.10
N ALA A 120 -4.39 3.78 -19.87
CA ALA A 120 -3.40 3.51 -20.92
C ALA A 120 -2.98 4.76 -21.72
N ASN A 121 -2.82 5.89 -21.05
CA ASN A 121 -2.27 7.11 -21.64
C ASN A 121 -0.75 7.16 -21.45
N ILE A 122 -0.09 7.98 -22.27
CA ILE A 122 1.32 8.34 -22.13
C ILE A 122 1.40 9.79 -21.64
N PHE A 123 2.11 10.00 -20.54
CA PHE A 123 2.44 11.30 -19.98
C PHE A 123 3.96 11.52 -20.06
N ASP A 124 4.38 12.19 -21.13
CA ASP A 124 5.77 12.59 -21.36
C ASP A 124 5.97 14.04 -20.91
N ALA A 125 6.45 14.22 -19.68
CA ALA A 125 6.69 15.52 -19.05
C ALA A 125 8.15 15.98 -19.18
N TYR A 126 8.78 15.76 -20.34
CA TYR A 126 10.24 15.84 -20.59
C TYR A 126 11.02 17.04 -20.02
N ASN A 127 10.38 18.18 -19.77
CA ASN A 127 11.02 19.41 -19.25
C ASN A 127 10.24 20.03 -18.07
N ASN A 128 9.32 19.29 -17.46
CA ASN A 128 8.58 19.77 -16.31
C ASN A 128 9.52 19.91 -15.10
N SER A 129 9.65 21.14 -14.61
CA SER A 129 10.42 21.48 -13.41
C SER A 129 9.53 22.17 -12.38
N GLY A 130 8.97 21.36 -11.47
CA GLY A 130 8.28 21.84 -10.27
C GLY A 130 6.75 21.89 -10.33
N LYS A 131 6.11 21.28 -11.34
CA LYS A 131 4.64 21.12 -11.40
C LYS A 131 4.26 19.65 -11.40
N ASN A 132 3.08 19.34 -10.87
CA ASN A 132 2.59 17.96 -10.92
C ASN A 132 2.17 17.60 -12.35
N VAL A 133 2.37 16.37 -12.79
CA VAL A 133 1.99 15.96 -14.15
C VAL A 133 0.47 15.92 -14.28
N ILE A 134 -0.20 15.31 -13.30
CA ILE A 134 -1.64 15.40 -13.09
C ILE A 134 -1.88 16.18 -11.81
N ASP A 135 -2.65 17.28 -11.91
CA ASP A 135 -3.00 18.13 -10.76
C ASP A 135 -4.49 18.43 -10.68
N TRP A 136 -4.95 18.60 -9.44
CA TRP A 136 -6.31 18.95 -9.08
C TRP A 136 -6.25 20.20 -8.22
N VAL A 137 -6.74 21.32 -8.77
CA VAL A 137 -6.71 22.62 -8.08
C VAL A 137 -7.70 22.62 -6.91
N THR A 138 -8.87 22.04 -7.12
CA THR A 138 -9.87 21.73 -6.10
C THR A 138 -10.03 20.22 -6.04
N GLY A 139 -10.49 19.68 -4.93
CA GLY A 139 -10.56 18.23 -4.74
C GLY A 139 -11.61 17.52 -5.60
N GLY A 140 -11.21 16.42 -6.25
CA GLY A 140 -12.06 15.66 -7.16
C GLY A 140 -13.04 14.69 -6.51
N ARG A 141 -14.04 14.21 -7.26
CA ARG A 141 -14.94 13.14 -6.79
C ARG A 141 -14.29 11.77 -6.90
N THR A 142 -14.01 11.32 -8.12
CA THR A 142 -13.40 10.01 -8.36
C THR A 142 -12.28 10.07 -9.39
N LEU A 143 -11.20 9.31 -9.15
CA LEU A 143 -10.11 9.11 -10.09
C LEU A 143 -9.81 7.62 -10.28
N TYR A 144 -10.00 7.11 -11.48
CA TYR A 144 -9.57 5.77 -11.89
C TYR A 144 -8.36 5.89 -12.82
N CYS A 145 -7.16 5.73 -12.29
CA CYS A 145 -5.90 5.91 -13.02
C CYS A 145 -5.18 4.57 -13.19
N VAL A 146 -5.30 3.96 -14.37
CA VAL A 146 -4.83 2.60 -14.62
C VAL A 146 -4.05 2.43 -15.92
N GLY A 147 -2.91 1.73 -15.84
CA GLY A 147 -2.17 1.31 -17.03
C GLY A 147 -1.44 2.46 -17.74
N ASN A 148 -1.32 3.63 -17.12
CA ASN A 148 -0.69 4.80 -17.76
C ASN A 148 0.83 4.74 -17.61
N TRP A 149 1.53 5.32 -18.57
CA TRP A 149 2.98 5.49 -18.54
C TRP A 149 3.31 6.96 -18.27
N PHE A 150 4.12 7.22 -17.25
CA PHE A 150 4.66 8.52 -16.87
C PHE A 150 6.18 8.57 -17.03
N GLU A 151 6.68 9.66 -17.62
CA GLU A 151 8.11 9.92 -17.73
C GLU A 151 8.45 11.43 -17.73
N GLY A 152 9.72 11.75 -17.47
CA GLY A 152 10.29 13.09 -17.69
C GLY A 152 10.04 14.11 -16.58
N PHE A 153 9.24 13.78 -15.56
CA PHE A 153 8.87 14.72 -14.50
C PHE A 153 9.98 14.92 -13.47
N ALA A 154 10.49 16.15 -13.33
CA ALA A 154 11.62 16.45 -12.45
C ALA A 154 11.35 17.64 -11.51
N GLY A 155 12.13 17.74 -10.43
CA GLY A 155 12.15 18.88 -9.53
C GLY A 155 11.58 18.60 -8.14
N VAL A 156 11.99 19.44 -7.18
CA VAL A 156 11.59 19.30 -5.77
C VAL A 156 10.08 19.48 -5.65
N GLY A 157 9.41 18.49 -5.07
CA GLY A 157 7.95 18.52 -4.87
C GLY A 157 7.11 18.22 -6.11
N THR A 158 7.73 17.82 -7.23
CA THR A 158 7.02 17.36 -8.44
C THR A 158 6.49 15.94 -8.25
N TRP A 159 5.20 15.74 -8.51
CA TRP A 159 4.55 14.41 -8.49
C TRP A 159 3.99 14.06 -9.86
N ALA A 160 4.11 12.80 -10.28
CA ALA A 160 3.40 12.31 -11.46
C ALA A 160 1.88 12.35 -11.25
N ILE A 161 1.42 11.90 -10.07
CA ILE A 161 0.02 11.96 -9.67
C ILE A 161 -0.08 12.65 -8.32
N LYS A 162 -0.76 13.79 -8.28
CA LYS A 162 -1.22 14.40 -7.03
C LYS A 162 -2.74 14.32 -6.98
N TRP A 163 -3.26 13.57 -6.02
CA TRP A 163 -4.69 13.38 -5.83
C TRP A 163 -5.19 14.09 -4.56
N THR A 164 -6.25 14.90 -4.71
CA THR A 164 -6.85 15.71 -3.64
C THR A 164 -8.36 15.46 -3.47
N GLY A 165 -8.88 14.25 -3.67
CA GLY A 165 -10.34 14.02 -3.74
C GLY A 165 -10.90 12.84 -2.93
N ASP A 166 -12.20 12.55 -3.13
CA ASP A 166 -12.99 11.65 -2.28
C ASP A 166 -12.69 10.16 -2.45
N SER A 167 -12.30 9.71 -3.65
CA SER A 167 -11.93 8.33 -3.94
C SER A 167 -11.02 8.22 -5.16
N ALA A 168 -9.99 7.38 -5.07
CA ALA A 168 -9.14 7.06 -6.21
C ALA A 168 -8.78 5.58 -6.29
N THR A 169 -8.56 5.07 -7.50
CA THR A 169 -7.95 3.76 -7.77
C THR A 169 -6.73 3.99 -8.65
N LEU A 170 -5.53 3.73 -8.11
CA LEU A 170 -4.24 3.99 -8.76
C LEU A 170 -3.48 2.67 -8.88
N GLN A 171 -3.48 2.05 -10.06
CA GLN A 171 -2.89 0.72 -10.25
C GLN A 171 -2.37 0.49 -11.66
N SER A 172 -1.44 -0.44 -11.81
CA SER A 172 -0.81 -0.84 -13.06
C SER A 172 -0.17 0.30 -13.84
N ASN A 173 0.12 1.44 -13.20
CA ASN A 173 0.83 2.54 -13.86
C ASN A 173 2.33 2.28 -13.85
N GLU A 174 3.02 2.82 -14.83
CA GLU A 174 4.47 2.79 -14.95
C GLU A 174 5.05 4.20 -14.79
N PHE A 175 5.95 4.37 -13.83
CA PHE A 175 6.69 5.60 -13.59
C PHE A 175 8.14 5.40 -14.03
N SER A 176 8.41 5.47 -15.34
CA SER A 176 9.69 5.02 -15.91
C SER A 176 10.87 5.91 -15.53
N ARG A 177 10.66 7.24 -15.43
CA ARG A 177 11.68 8.22 -15.05
C ARG A 177 11.06 9.47 -14.45
N GLY A 178 11.49 9.86 -13.24
CA GLY A 178 11.15 11.17 -12.67
C GLY A 178 11.50 11.36 -11.20
N THR A 179 10.88 12.34 -10.52
CA THR A 179 11.13 12.61 -9.09
C THR A 179 10.20 11.82 -8.17
N ASN A 180 8.95 12.25 -7.97
CA ASN A 180 8.01 11.55 -7.10
C ASN A 180 6.84 10.97 -7.92
N ALA A 181 6.35 9.77 -7.57
CA ALA A 181 5.28 9.13 -8.34
C ALA A 181 3.88 9.53 -7.85
N ILE A 182 3.44 9.06 -6.69
CA ILE A 182 2.06 9.27 -6.22
C ILE A 182 2.01 10.01 -4.89
N ARG A 183 1.21 11.08 -4.81
CA ARG A 183 0.83 11.73 -3.55
C ARG A 183 -0.68 11.78 -3.37
N LEU A 184 -1.13 11.30 -2.23
CA LEU A 184 -2.49 11.46 -1.75
C LEU A 184 -2.53 12.61 -0.72
N VAL A 185 -3.37 13.61 -0.95
CA VAL A 185 -3.44 14.84 -0.15
C VAL A 185 -4.88 15.06 0.30
N ASN A 186 -5.15 14.95 1.61
CA ASN A 186 -6.51 15.04 2.15
C ASN A 186 -7.51 14.14 1.40
N SER A 187 -7.04 13.02 0.86
CA SER A 187 -7.89 12.14 0.07
C SER A 187 -8.70 11.23 0.97
N SER A 188 -9.85 10.79 0.48
CA SER A 188 -10.62 9.72 1.13
C SER A 188 -10.65 8.47 0.25
N ASN A 189 -11.00 7.32 0.83
CA ASN A 189 -11.39 6.09 0.13
C ASN A 189 -10.54 5.73 -1.09
N SER A 190 -9.22 5.86 -0.99
CA SER A 190 -8.32 5.62 -2.12
C SER A 190 -7.66 4.25 -2.04
N VAL A 191 -7.47 3.62 -3.20
CA VAL A 191 -6.82 2.35 -3.37
C VAL A 191 -5.58 2.56 -4.23
N VAL A 192 -4.41 2.21 -3.69
CA VAL A 192 -3.17 2.14 -4.47
C VAL A 192 -2.79 0.66 -4.63
N GLY A 193 -2.91 0.15 -5.85
CA GLY A 193 -2.50 -1.21 -6.20
C GLY A 193 -1.03 -1.27 -6.62
N MET A 194 -0.64 -2.35 -7.31
CA MET A 194 0.70 -2.46 -7.88
C MET A 194 0.95 -1.33 -8.87
N ASN A 195 2.09 -0.64 -8.76
CA ASN A 195 2.58 0.22 -9.83
C ASN A 195 4.06 -0.08 -10.07
N LEU A 196 4.53 0.09 -11.30
CA LEU A 196 5.93 -0.09 -11.65
C LEU A 196 6.66 1.23 -11.43
N ALA A 197 7.61 1.25 -10.49
CA ALA A 197 8.55 2.35 -10.34
C ALA A 197 9.83 2.00 -11.11
N GLY A 198 10.13 2.76 -12.16
CA GLY A 198 11.37 2.67 -12.90
C GLY A 198 12.48 3.45 -12.19
N SER A 199 12.97 4.51 -12.82
CA SER A 199 14.02 5.39 -12.29
C SER A 199 13.42 6.63 -11.61
N LEU A 200 12.95 6.47 -10.38
CA LEU A 200 12.53 7.58 -9.52
C LEU A 200 13.73 8.10 -8.71
N THR A 201 13.81 9.42 -8.57
CA THR A 201 14.85 10.09 -7.76
C THR A 201 14.34 10.52 -6.38
N GLY A 202 13.03 10.45 -6.16
CA GLY A 202 12.35 10.85 -4.93
C GLY A 202 11.41 9.77 -4.40
N VAL A 203 10.25 10.19 -3.89
CA VAL A 203 9.30 9.34 -3.18
C VAL A 203 8.34 8.66 -4.16
N ALA A 204 8.23 7.34 -4.07
CA ALA A 204 7.30 6.58 -4.91
C ALA A 204 5.84 6.73 -4.47
N LEU A 205 5.57 6.78 -3.16
CA LEU A 205 4.23 7.02 -2.62
C LEU A 205 4.27 7.81 -1.31
N LEU A 206 3.49 8.88 -1.23
CA LEU A 206 3.25 9.66 -0.02
C LEU A 206 1.74 9.76 0.21
N ILE A 207 1.32 9.52 1.46
CA ILE A 207 -0.05 9.74 1.91
C ILE A 207 0.00 10.76 3.05
N ASP A 208 -0.54 11.95 2.80
CA ASP A 208 -0.55 13.05 3.77
C ASP A 208 -1.47 12.73 4.96
N GLU A 209 -1.16 13.29 6.13
CA GLU A 209 -1.83 13.05 7.41
C GLU A 209 -3.35 13.28 7.42
N GLY A 210 -3.86 14.18 6.58
CA GLY A 210 -5.30 14.44 6.45
C GLY A 210 -6.05 13.43 5.60
N SER A 211 -5.37 12.43 5.03
CA SER A 211 -5.99 11.44 4.14
C SER A 211 -6.55 10.25 4.93
N THR A 212 -7.78 9.83 4.63
CA THR A 212 -8.50 8.80 5.41
C THR A 212 -8.95 7.62 4.56
N ASN A 213 -9.12 6.45 5.19
CA ASN A 213 -9.61 5.22 4.55
C ASN A 213 -8.85 4.84 3.25
N ASN A 214 -7.52 4.96 3.25
CA ASN A 214 -6.70 4.60 2.11
C ASN A 214 -6.17 3.16 2.27
N THR A 215 -6.32 2.35 1.23
CA THR A 215 -5.85 0.97 1.17
C THR A 215 -4.69 0.88 0.17
N VAL A 216 -3.58 0.28 0.59
CA VAL A 216 -2.44 0.00 -0.29
C VAL A 216 -2.31 -1.52 -0.39
N PHE A 217 -2.59 -2.08 -1.58
CA PHE A 217 -2.54 -3.53 -1.79
C PHE A 217 -1.16 -3.96 -2.28
N PRO A 218 -0.43 -4.80 -1.54
CA PRO A 218 0.69 -5.57 -2.06
C PRO A 218 0.15 -6.86 -2.68
N THR A 219 0.40 -7.09 -3.96
CA THR A 219 0.01 -8.34 -4.66
C THR A 219 0.96 -9.50 -4.33
N GLY A 220 1.29 -9.71 -3.06
CA GLY A 220 2.26 -10.73 -2.64
C GLY A 220 3.74 -10.35 -2.83
N THR A 221 4.00 -9.14 -3.30
CA THR A 221 5.31 -8.45 -3.32
C THR A 221 5.09 -6.99 -2.91
N SER A 222 6.16 -6.29 -2.50
CA SER A 222 6.11 -4.86 -2.13
C SER A 222 5.24 -4.08 -3.14
N PRO A 223 4.36 -3.16 -2.69
CA PRO A 223 3.41 -2.46 -3.57
C PRO A 223 4.09 -1.59 -4.65
N LEU A 224 5.42 -1.48 -4.56
CA LEU A 224 6.35 -0.82 -5.46
C LEU A 224 7.58 -1.72 -5.60
N ILE A 225 7.92 -2.17 -6.82
CA ILE A 225 9.18 -2.88 -7.08
C ILE A 225 10.30 -1.82 -7.11
N ASP A 226 10.84 -1.50 -5.94
CA ASP A 226 11.93 -0.54 -5.78
C ASP A 226 13.28 -1.18 -6.14
N ARG A 227 14.07 -0.53 -7.01
CA ARG A 227 15.49 -0.88 -7.27
C ARG A 227 16.47 0.19 -6.75
N GLY A 228 16.03 1.11 -5.88
CA GLY A 228 16.90 2.14 -5.32
C GLY A 228 16.21 3.22 -4.47
N VAL A 229 15.79 2.86 -3.25
CA VAL A 229 15.57 3.71 -2.05
C VAL A 229 14.30 4.58 -2.03
N GLY A 230 13.56 4.48 -0.91
CA GLY A 230 12.50 5.42 -0.49
C GLY A 230 11.27 4.74 0.10
N THR A 231 11.47 3.87 1.09
CA THR A 231 10.45 3.09 1.79
C THR A 231 9.44 4.00 2.51
N TYR A 232 8.37 4.35 1.80
CA TYR A 232 7.01 4.52 2.34
C TYR A 232 6.91 5.44 3.58
N LEU A 233 6.76 6.76 3.38
CA LEU A 233 6.32 7.67 4.45
C LEU A 233 4.78 7.67 4.47
N MET A 234 4.20 6.94 5.41
CA MET A 234 2.76 7.01 5.69
C MET A 234 2.51 7.94 6.86
N GLY A 235 1.74 9.00 6.65
CA GLY A 235 1.13 9.71 7.77
C GLY A 235 0.14 8.80 8.49
N SER A 236 0.51 8.31 9.68
CA SER A 236 -0.38 7.78 10.74
C SER A 236 -1.46 6.74 10.40
N THR A 237 -1.50 6.14 9.21
CA THR A 237 -2.43 5.07 8.86
C THR A 237 -1.95 3.75 9.45
N ARG A 238 -2.69 3.26 10.45
CA ARG A 238 -2.43 1.99 11.14
C ARG A 238 -2.32 0.85 10.13
N TYR A 239 -1.10 0.36 9.93
CA TYR A 239 -0.88 -0.89 9.24
C TYR A 239 -1.58 -1.99 10.05
N ARG A 240 -2.55 -2.70 9.46
CA ARG A 240 -2.92 -4.01 9.99
C ARG A 240 -1.71 -4.88 9.72
N HIS A 241 -0.77 -4.94 10.68
CA HIS A 241 0.31 -5.91 10.62
C HIS A 241 -0.37 -7.27 10.40
N PRO A 242 -0.07 -8.01 9.31
CA PRO A 242 -0.47 -9.40 9.24
C PRO A 242 0.05 -10.01 10.54
N GLN A 243 -0.82 -10.61 11.35
CA GLN A 243 -0.48 -10.94 12.73
C GLN A 243 0.86 -11.70 12.79
N SER A 244 1.92 -11.03 13.24
CA SER A 244 3.24 -11.63 13.37
C SER A 244 3.15 -12.66 14.48
N MET A 245 3.31 -13.91 14.11
CA MET A 245 3.05 -15.08 14.94
C MET A 245 4.03 -16.18 14.60
N ALA A 246 4.52 -16.84 15.64
CA ALA A 246 5.21 -18.11 15.48
C ALA A 246 4.68 -19.11 16.49
N ARG A 247 4.60 -20.37 16.08
CA ARG A 247 4.39 -21.54 16.93
C ARG A 247 5.36 -22.63 16.51
N ALA A 248 6.34 -22.87 17.37
CA ALA A 248 7.38 -23.87 17.19
C ALA A 248 7.13 -25.08 18.10
N TYR A 249 7.59 -26.24 17.66
CA TYR A 249 7.53 -27.49 18.41
C TYR A 249 8.77 -28.34 18.10
N SER A 250 8.99 -29.38 18.90
CA SER A 250 10.06 -30.35 18.64
C SER A 250 9.43 -31.66 18.23
N SER A 251 9.84 -32.23 17.10
CA SER A 251 9.34 -33.54 16.63
C SER A 251 9.90 -34.71 17.45
N VAL A 252 10.90 -34.46 18.31
CA VAL A 252 11.58 -35.46 19.13
C VAL A 252 11.59 -35.05 20.60
N GLY A 253 11.69 -36.03 21.49
CA GLY A 253 11.83 -35.78 22.92
C GLY A 253 13.17 -35.12 23.24
N GLN A 254 13.18 -34.21 24.22
CA GLN A 254 14.37 -33.45 24.64
C GLN A 254 14.67 -33.70 26.11
N MET A 255 15.93 -34.00 26.44
CA MET A 255 16.31 -34.31 27.81
C MET A 255 16.48 -33.02 28.63
N VAL A 256 15.78 -32.95 29.77
CA VAL A 256 15.88 -31.87 30.74
C VAL A 256 16.73 -32.33 31.92
N ALA A 257 17.74 -31.52 32.28
CA ALA A 257 18.66 -31.80 33.38
C ALA A 257 17.95 -31.88 34.74
N ASN A 258 18.47 -32.71 35.64
CA ASN A 258 18.03 -32.73 37.03
C ASN A 258 18.53 -31.48 37.76
N ALA A 259 17.63 -30.81 38.48
CA ALA A 259 17.91 -29.63 39.31
C ALA A 259 18.60 -28.46 38.56
N GLY A 260 18.34 -28.33 37.25
CA GLY A 260 18.83 -27.24 36.41
C GLY A 260 17.86 -26.88 35.30
N TYR A 261 17.90 -25.62 34.84
CA TYR A 261 17.11 -25.18 33.69
C TYR A 261 17.79 -25.58 32.39
N THR A 262 17.05 -26.24 31.50
CA THR A 262 17.51 -26.60 30.16
C THR A 262 16.73 -25.80 29.12
N THR A 263 17.43 -25.07 28.25
CA THR A 263 16.82 -24.42 27.09
C THR A 263 16.34 -25.48 26.10
N LEU A 264 15.07 -25.41 25.73
CA LEU A 264 14.47 -26.31 24.76
C LEU A 264 14.72 -25.79 23.34
N ASN A 265 14.99 -26.71 22.42
CA ASN A 265 15.16 -26.47 20.99
C ASN A 265 13.94 -26.94 20.22
N TRP A 266 13.56 -26.20 19.19
CA TRP A 266 12.38 -26.42 18.38
C TRP A 266 12.83 -26.63 16.95
N ASN A 267 12.75 -27.87 16.48
CA ASN A 267 13.23 -28.26 15.15
C ASN A 267 12.12 -28.23 14.09
N SER A 268 10.94 -27.72 14.42
CA SER A 268 9.78 -27.63 13.54
C SER A 268 8.88 -26.46 13.94
N ALA A 269 8.08 -25.95 13.01
CA ALA A 269 7.10 -24.90 13.28
C ALA A 269 5.87 -25.06 12.39
N ASP A 270 4.68 -25.00 13.01
CA ASP A 270 3.39 -25.05 12.30
C ASP A 270 2.95 -23.65 11.84
N ILE A 271 3.42 -22.61 12.53
CA ILE A 271 3.17 -21.21 12.21
C ILE A 271 4.50 -20.47 12.31
N ASN A 272 4.85 -19.70 11.28
CA ASN A 272 6.04 -18.85 11.28
C ASN A 272 5.84 -17.69 10.30
N THR A 273 4.93 -16.77 10.63
CA THR A 273 4.81 -15.54 9.85
C THR A 273 6.00 -14.64 10.18
N ASP A 274 6.47 -13.87 9.20
CA ASP A 274 7.54 -12.88 9.39
C ASP A 274 8.91 -13.48 9.81
N SER A 275 9.14 -14.78 9.57
CA SER A 275 10.42 -15.46 9.87
C SER A 275 10.88 -15.35 11.34
N MET A 276 9.94 -15.29 12.29
CA MET A 276 10.23 -15.13 13.71
C MET A 276 10.93 -16.34 14.36
N HIS A 277 10.87 -17.51 13.73
CA HIS A 277 11.57 -18.71 14.18
C HIS A 277 12.48 -19.29 13.08
N ASN A 278 13.66 -19.76 13.47
CA ASN A 278 14.62 -20.40 12.57
C ASN A 278 15.02 -21.78 13.13
N VAL A 279 14.60 -22.84 12.44
CA VAL A 279 14.78 -24.24 12.88
C VAL A 279 16.21 -24.77 12.73
N THR A 280 17.11 -24.04 12.05
CA THR A 280 18.48 -24.52 11.76
C THR A 280 19.55 -23.78 12.54
N THR A 281 19.53 -22.45 12.55
CA THR A 281 20.57 -21.61 13.16
C THR A 281 20.23 -21.20 14.59
N TYR A 282 18.93 -20.98 14.89
CA TYR A 282 18.49 -20.43 16.17
C TYR A 282 17.25 -21.17 16.70
N ALA A 283 17.33 -22.50 16.71
CA ALA A 283 16.21 -23.39 17.01
C ALA A 283 15.62 -23.22 18.43
N SER A 284 16.32 -22.60 19.38
CA SER A 284 15.77 -22.36 20.72
C SER A 284 14.88 -21.11 20.84
N ARG A 285 14.87 -20.24 19.81
CA ARG A 285 14.42 -18.85 19.92
C ARG A 285 13.19 -18.54 19.10
N LEU A 286 12.31 -17.70 19.64
CA LEU A 286 11.37 -16.91 18.86
C LEU A 286 11.84 -15.45 18.92
N THR A 287 12.02 -14.81 17.75
CA THR A 287 12.61 -13.46 17.61
C THR A 287 11.55 -12.46 17.17
N ALA A 288 11.44 -11.35 17.91
CA ALA A 288 10.57 -10.25 17.53
C ALA A 288 11.14 -9.54 16.30
N THR A 289 10.35 -9.45 15.24
CA THR A 289 10.71 -8.76 13.98
C THR A 289 10.40 -7.27 14.03
N ILE A 290 9.42 -6.90 14.86
CA ILE A 290 8.97 -5.52 15.12
C ILE A 290 8.99 -5.25 16.62
N ALA A 291 9.05 -3.98 17.01
CA ALA A 291 8.93 -3.60 18.41
C ALA A 291 7.46 -3.57 18.84
N GLY A 292 7.17 -3.88 20.11
CA GLY A 292 5.86 -3.73 20.72
C GLY A 292 5.56 -4.82 21.75
N LYS A 293 4.27 -5.05 22.03
CA LYS A 293 3.80 -6.04 23.01
C LYS A 293 3.49 -7.37 22.32
N TYR A 294 3.95 -8.45 22.93
CA TYR A 294 3.77 -9.81 22.46
C TYR A 294 3.12 -10.66 23.55
N LEU A 295 2.09 -11.43 23.18
CA LEU A 295 1.58 -12.51 24.02
C LEU A 295 2.36 -13.78 23.70
N VAL A 296 3.08 -14.29 24.68
CA VAL A 296 3.89 -15.49 24.58
C VAL A 296 3.20 -16.61 25.33
N GLY A 297 3.13 -17.80 24.75
CA GLY A 297 2.55 -18.99 25.38
C GLY A 297 3.41 -20.22 25.19
N TYR A 298 3.27 -21.21 26.08
CA TYR A 298 3.96 -22.48 25.95
C TYR A 298 3.19 -23.67 26.57
N SER A 299 3.62 -24.86 26.18
CA SER A 299 3.36 -26.14 26.85
C SER A 299 4.65 -26.93 26.93
N ILE A 300 4.94 -27.56 28.08
CA ILE A 300 6.00 -28.56 28.23
C ILE A 300 5.37 -29.81 28.85
N GLN A 301 5.39 -30.91 28.13
CA GLN A 301 4.93 -32.21 28.63
C GLN A 301 6.14 -33.04 29.08
N TYR A 302 6.29 -33.24 30.38
CA TYR A 302 7.35 -34.07 30.95
C TYR A 302 6.92 -35.53 30.98
N GLU A 303 7.83 -36.42 30.63
CA GLU A 303 7.67 -37.85 30.80
C GLU A 303 7.31 -38.23 32.24
N ALA A 304 6.41 -39.22 32.37
CA ALA A 304 5.93 -39.76 33.63
C ALA A 304 7.08 -40.11 34.60
N ASN A 305 7.06 -39.46 35.76
CA ASN A 305 7.94 -39.77 36.87
C ASN A 305 7.39 -39.12 38.15
N ALA A 306 7.23 -39.90 39.21
CA ALA A 306 6.57 -39.50 40.44
C ALA A 306 7.44 -38.70 41.44
N ILE A 307 8.68 -38.36 41.07
CA ILE A 307 9.64 -37.72 41.95
C ILE A 307 9.87 -36.27 41.52
N GLY A 308 9.84 -35.38 42.52
CA GLY A 308 10.24 -33.98 42.38
C GLY A 308 9.18 -33.06 41.78
N VAL A 309 9.65 -31.95 41.22
CA VAL A 309 8.81 -30.87 40.65
C VAL A 309 9.05 -30.77 39.14
N ARG A 310 8.09 -30.24 38.39
CA ARG A 310 8.21 -29.83 36.99
C ARG A 310 7.92 -28.33 36.88
N ALA A 311 8.77 -27.59 36.18
CA ALA A 311 8.60 -26.14 36.04
C ALA A 311 9.10 -25.62 34.69
N GLY A 312 8.59 -24.46 34.30
CA GLY A 312 8.91 -23.79 33.04
C GLY A 312 9.10 -22.30 33.24
N ARG A 313 10.02 -21.71 32.49
CA ARG A 313 10.24 -20.25 32.49
C ARG A 313 10.56 -19.74 31.10
N ILE A 314 10.24 -18.48 30.87
CA ILE A 314 10.62 -17.76 29.66
C ILE A 314 11.78 -16.82 29.98
N VAL A 315 12.82 -16.86 29.16
CA VAL A 315 13.96 -15.95 29.22
C VAL A 315 14.02 -15.07 27.99
N LYS A 316 14.32 -13.79 28.17
CA LYS A 316 14.58 -12.81 27.12
C LYS A 316 16.08 -12.66 26.94
N ASN A 317 16.51 -12.64 25.68
CA ASN A 317 17.90 -12.42 25.27
C ASN A 317 18.91 -13.30 26.04
N GLY A 318 18.54 -14.56 26.30
CA GLY A 318 19.39 -15.60 26.89
C GLY A 318 19.62 -15.53 28.41
N SER A 319 19.18 -14.49 29.12
CA SER A 319 19.48 -14.35 30.56
C SER A 319 18.40 -13.68 31.41
N VAL A 320 17.56 -12.80 30.85
CA VAL A 320 16.56 -12.06 31.63
C VAL A 320 15.33 -12.93 31.84
N ASN A 321 15.04 -13.31 33.08
CA ASN A 321 13.79 -14.01 33.39
C ASN A 321 12.60 -13.05 33.21
N VAL A 322 11.75 -13.33 32.21
CA VAL A 322 10.56 -12.51 31.92
C VAL A 322 9.38 -12.97 32.75
N ALA A 323 9.28 -14.28 33.00
CA ALA A 323 8.31 -14.84 33.92
C ALA A 323 8.66 -16.29 34.34
N ASN A 324 8.33 -16.62 35.59
CA ASN A 324 8.26 -17.99 36.10
C ASN A 324 6.80 -18.44 36.01
N LEU A 325 6.47 -19.35 35.09
CA LEU A 325 5.10 -19.44 34.61
C LEU A 325 4.33 -20.70 35.03
N ALA A 326 4.97 -21.70 35.62
CA ALA A 326 4.30 -22.76 36.36
C ALA A 326 5.33 -23.63 37.09
N SER A 327 4.99 -24.09 38.29
CA SER A 327 5.64 -25.24 38.94
C SER A 327 4.57 -26.16 39.50
N VAL A 328 4.64 -27.45 39.16
CA VAL A 328 3.72 -28.46 39.67
C VAL A 328 4.51 -29.62 40.27
N GLN A 329 4.00 -30.18 41.35
CA GLN A 329 4.53 -31.43 41.88
C GLN A 329 4.30 -32.55 40.85
N ALA A 330 5.24 -33.47 40.75
CA ALA A 330 5.12 -34.65 39.90
C ALA A 330 3.84 -35.44 40.20
N ALA A 331 3.18 -35.95 39.15
CA ALA A 331 2.03 -36.84 39.27
C ALA A 331 2.40 -38.15 40.00
N THR A 332 1.53 -38.63 40.89
CA THR A 332 1.87 -39.69 41.84
C THR A 332 2.11 -41.07 41.18
N THR A 333 1.54 -41.36 39.99
CA THR A 333 1.88 -42.56 39.19
C THR A 333 1.50 -42.43 37.70
N GLY A 334 2.35 -42.97 36.81
CA GLY A 334 1.99 -43.39 35.43
C GLY A 334 1.82 -42.32 34.36
N ASP A 335 1.46 -41.10 34.74
CA ASP A 335 1.08 -40.05 33.77
C ASP A 335 2.19 -39.01 33.53
N ASP A 336 2.27 -38.57 32.27
CA ASP A 336 3.09 -37.41 31.89
C ASP A 336 2.58 -36.14 32.60
N THR A 337 3.49 -35.25 32.99
CA THR A 337 3.16 -34.00 33.67
C THR A 337 3.27 -32.84 32.70
N THR A 338 2.15 -32.20 32.36
CA THR A 338 2.14 -31.03 31.45
C THR A 338 2.07 -29.72 32.23
N ILE A 339 2.95 -28.79 31.89
CA ILE A 339 2.88 -27.41 32.37
C ILE A 339 2.61 -26.46 31.21
N GLN A 340 1.78 -25.46 31.44
CA GLN A 340 1.41 -24.45 30.47
C GLN A 340 1.48 -23.07 31.12
N GLY A 341 1.71 -22.05 30.30
CA GLY A 341 1.73 -20.68 30.78
C GLY A 341 1.70 -19.67 29.65
N ALA A 342 1.35 -18.44 29.98
CA ALA A 342 1.38 -17.32 29.06
C ALA A 342 1.81 -16.02 29.75
N VAL A 343 2.45 -15.13 29.01
CA VAL A 343 2.90 -13.81 29.50
C VAL A 343 2.80 -12.78 28.39
N LEU A 344 2.39 -11.56 28.75
CA LEU A 344 2.50 -10.40 27.88
C LEU A 344 3.86 -9.71 28.13
N VAL A 345 4.67 -9.52 27.10
CA VAL A 345 6.01 -8.93 27.20
C VAL A 345 6.23 -7.85 26.15
N ALA A 346 6.92 -6.78 26.54
CA ALA A 346 7.41 -5.77 25.60
C ALA A 346 8.78 -6.18 25.03
N LEU A 347 8.87 -6.25 23.70
CA LEU A 347 10.08 -6.61 22.97
C LEU A 347 10.44 -5.49 21.99
N SER A 348 11.72 -5.18 21.88
CA SER A 348 12.25 -4.40 20.76
C SER A 348 12.48 -5.32 19.56
N ALA A 349 12.57 -4.75 18.35
CA ALA A 349 12.94 -5.54 17.18
C ALA A 349 14.31 -6.22 17.42
N LYS A 350 14.40 -7.50 17.03
CA LYS A 350 15.53 -8.43 17.25
C LYS A 350 15.71 -8.94 18.68
N ASP A 351 14.94 -8.47 19.66
CA ASP A 351 14.86 -9.20 20.93
C ASP A 351 14.30 -10.60 20.67
N TYR A 352 14.79 -11.57 21.43
CA TYR A 352 14.29 -12.93 21.35
C TYR A 352 13.93 -13.48 22.72
N ILE A 353 13.06 -14.48 22.70
CA ILE A 353 12.61 -15.23 23.86
C ILE A 353 12.94 -16.71 23.67
N GLU A 354 13.23 -17.39 24.78
CA GLU A 354 13.50 -18.82 24.83
C GLU A 354 12.70 -19.44 25.98
N LEU A 355 12.28 -20.69 25.79
CA LEU A 355 11.61 -21.47 26.82
C LEU A 355 12.60 -22.43 27.47
N GLN A 356 12.62 -22.45 28.80
CA GLN A 356 13.46 -23.35 29.58
C GLN A 356 12.60 -24.26 30.45
N GLY A 357 12.90 -25.55 30.42
CA GLY A 357 12.31 -26.56 31.28
C GLY A 357 13.17 -26.86 32.50
N TYR A 358 12.54 -27.24 33.62
CA TYR A 358 13.18 -27.62 34.87
C TYR A 358 12.50 -28.83 35.52
N GLN A 359 13.27 -29.73 36.11
CA GLN A 359 12.75 -30.88 36.85
C GLN A 359 13.73 -31.41 37.91
N THR A 360 13.22 -32.09 38.94
CA THR A 360 14.02 -32.65 40.06
C THR A 360 13.77 -34.14 40.33
N SER A 361 13.64 -34.95 39.28
CA SER A 361 13.37 -36.40 39.37
C SER A 361 14.55 -37.26 39.83
N GLY A 362 15.74 -36.67 39.98
CA GLY A 362 16.98 -37.40 40.30
C GLY A 362 17.74 -37.95 39.09
N ARG A 363 17.21 -37.79 37.87
CA ARG A 363 17.84 -38.22 36.60
C ARG A 363 17.49 -37.27 35.45
N LEU A 364 18.03 -37.51 34.25
CA LEU A 364 17.53 -36.88 33.03
C LEU A 364 16.09 -37.32 32.77
N LEU A 365 15.23 -36.38 32.38
CA LEU A 365 13.83 -36.65 32.07
C LEU A 365 13.46 -36.00 30.75
N ALA A 366 12.75 -36.72 29.89
CA ALA A 366 12.36 -36.20 28.59
C ALA A 366 11.19 -35.20 28.71
N ALA A 367 11.31 -34.04 28.07
CA ALA A 367 10.18 -33.28 27.56
C ALA A 367 9.73 -33.94 26.25
N ARG A 368 8.48 -34.38 26.17
CA ARG A 368 7.91 -35.06 25.00
C ARG A 368 7.88 -34.12 23.79
N GLY A 369 8.23 -34.68 22.63
CA GLY A 369 8.04 -34.01 21.34
C GLY A 369 6.58 -34.12 20.85
N GLY A 370 6.35 -33.61 19.64
CA GLY A 370 5.04 -33.55 18.99
C GLY A 370 4.37 -32.18 19.11
N THR A 371 3.40 -31.92 18.24
CA THR A 371 2.69 -30.63 18.11
C THR A 371 1.77 -30.30 19.30
N SER A 372 1.30 -31.34 19.99
CA SER A 372 0.38 -31.24 21.14
C SER A 372 1.07 -31.34 22.50
N GLY A 373 2.25 -31.94 22.57
CA GLY A 373 2.97 -32.19 23.82
C GLY A 373 3.71 -30.95 24.31
N SER A 374 4.83 -30.64 23.64
CA SER A 374 5.65 -29.46 23.95
C SER A 374 5.69 -28.50 22.77
N TRP A 375 5.26 -27.26 22.99
CA TRP A 375 5.23 -26.19 21.99
C TRP A 375 5.53 -24.83 22.62
N PHE A 376 5.98 -23.90 21.78
CA PHE A 376 6.30 -22.53 22.17
C PHE A 376 5.80 -21.56 21.11
N GLN A 377 5.10 -20.50 21.52
CA GLN A 377 4.48 -19.56 20.59
C GLN A 377 4.62 -18.10 21.04
N MET A 378 4.57 -17.19 20.08
CA MET A 378 4.29 -15.78 20.35
C MET A 378 3.38 -15.17 19.28
N ILE A 379 2.56 -14.20 19.67
CA ILE A 379 1.73 -13.37 18.79
C ILE A 379 1.92 -11.89 19.12
N TYR A 380 2.09 -11.06 18.10
CA TYR A 380 2.12 -9.60 18.24
C TYR A 380 0.73 -9.05 18.58
N MET A 381 0.64 -8.24 19.64
CA MET A 381 -0.60 -7.71 20.19
C MET A 381 -0.80 -6.21 19.90
N GLY A 382 0.22 -5.52 19.38
CA GLY A 382 0.25 -4.07 19.18
C GLY A 382 1.24 -3.36 20.10
N ASP A 383 1.34 -2.05 19.93
CA ASP A 383 2.26 -1.18 20.66
C ASP A 383 1.84 -0.90 22.11
#